data_AF-A0A6A7Y1N5-F1
#
_entry.id   AF-A0A6A7Y1N5-F1
#
_cell.length_a   1.000
_cell.length_b   1.000
_cell.length_c   1.000
_cell.angle_alpha   90.00
_cell.angle_beta   90.00
_cell.angle_gamma   90.00
#
_symmetry.space_group_name_H-M   'P 1'
#
loop_
_entity.id
_entity.type
_entity.pdbx_description
1 polymer ?
#
loop_
_entity_poly.entity_id
_entity_poly.type
_entity_poly.pdbx_seq_one_letter_code
_entity_poly.pdbx_strand_id
1 'polypeptide(L)'
;MAGALRHLLNRNGRFFARLTIPKSLRPHLQNRTELRIPLGPDRREAVRLLAGAVAQMQEKLAAARRDAGEEMAPSVPTPKRRVSKPRAIYQLYQDLLFSDDFLRDREPDYAELVRKAHHTNRLEGIEPDPDIDHIFEAFVRGEIEATDLVPYIKAAQASR
;
A
#
# COMPACT_ATOMS: atom_id res chain seq x y z
N MET A 1 -2.78 -33.81 14.97
CA MET A 1 -1.32 -33.95 15.00
C MET A 1 -0.70 -32.63 14.55
N ALA A 2 -0.01 -31.90 15.43
CA ALA A 2 0.65 -30.64 15.04
C ALA A 2 1.83 -30.97 14.13
N GLY A 3 1.77 -30.53 12.87
CA GLY A 3 2.82 -30.79 11.88
C GLY A 3 4.18 -30.28 12.37
N ALA A 4 5.25 -30.97 11.98
CA ALA A 4 6.60 -30.53 12.23
C ALA A 4 6.79 -29.11 11.65
N LEU A 5 7.17 -28.15 12.51
CA LEU A 5 7.42 -26.78 12.07
C LEU A 5 8.62 -26.77 11.13
N ARG A 6 8.42 -26.20 9.95
CA ARG A 6 9.45 -26.10 8.91
C ARG A 6 10.69 -25.39 9.48
N HIS A 7 11.87 -25.94 9.19
CA HIS A 7 13.19 -25.45 9.65
C HIS A 7 13.48 -25.59 11.15
N LEU A 8 12.55 -26.10 11.97
CA LEU A 8 12.80 -26.35 13.38
C LEU A 8 13.29 -27.79 13.59
N LEU A 9 14.48 -27.95 14.14
CA LEU A 9 15.08 -29.24 14.49
C LEU A 9 15.17 -29.37 16.01
N ASN A 10 14.70 -30.48 16.58
CA ASN A 10 14.96 -30.83 17.97
C ASN A 10 16.06 -31.90 18.02
N ARG A 11 17.13 -31.65 18.79
CA ARG A 11 18.18 -32.63 19.04
C ARG A 11 18.57 -32.56 20.51
N ASN A 12 18.48 -33.69 21.21
CA ASN A 12 18.85 -33.83 22.61
C ASN A 12 18.15 -32.80 23.53
N GLY A 13 16.88 -32.53 23.29
CA GLY A 13 16.09 -31.58 24.09
C GLY A 13 16.41 -30.10 23.85
N ARG A 14 17.21 -29.78 22.84
CA ARG A 14 17.48 -28.40 22.39
C ARG A 14 16.95 -28.19 20.98
N PHE A 15 16.36 -27.03 20.78
CA PHE A 15 15.84 -26.60 19.49
C PHE A 15 16.90 -25.83 18.70
N PHE A 16 16.91 -26.07 17.40
CA PHE A 16 17.80 -25.44 16.43
C PHE A 16 17.00 -25.00 15.21
N ALA A 17 17.34 -23.85 14.64
CA ALA A 17 16.94 -23.50 13.29
C ALA A 17 17.89 -24.20 12.31
N ARG A 18 17.35 -24.86 11.27
CA ARG A 18 18.11 -25.58 10.26
C ARG A 18 17.76 -25.07 8.86
N LEU A 19 18.78 -24.72 8.08
CA LEU A 19 18.65 -24.39 6.66
C LEU A 19 19.67 -25.16 5.83
N THR A 20 19.24 -25.79 4.74
CA THR A 20 20.13 -26.54 3.84
C THR A 20 20.90 -25.59 2.94
N ILE A 21 22.21 -25.84 2.77
CA ILE A 21 23.07 -25.05 1.86
C ILE A 21 23.04 -25.71 0.47
N PRO A 22 22.64 -24.97 -0.60
CA PRO A 22 22.74 -25.43 -1.98
C PRO A 22 24.17 -25.84 -2.35
N LYS A 23 24.33 -26.86 -3.20
CA LYS A 23 25.66 -27.39 -3.59
C LYS A 23 26.60 -26.32 -4.15
N SER A 24 26.07 -25.38 -4.95
CA SER A 24 26.85 -24.29 -5.56
C SER A 24 27.46 -23.34 -4.51
N LEU A 25 26.81 -23.18 -3.36
CA LEU A 25 27.22 -22.24 -2.32
C LEU A 25 28.08 -22.87 -1.21
N ARG A 26 28.28 -24.20 -1.23
CA ARG A 26 29.07 -24.91 -0.23
C ARG A 26 30.54 -24.44 -0.18
N PRO A 27 31.24 -24.22 -1.31
CA PRO A 27 32.61 -23.71 -1.29
C PRO A 27 32.75 -22.39 -0.52
N HIS A 28 31.74 -21.52 -0.61
CA HIS A 28 31.72 -20.21 0.06
C HIS A 28 31.32 -20.28 1.55
N LEU A 29 30.76 -21.40 2.01
CA LEU A 29 30.29 -21.60 3.37
C LEU A 29 31.01 -22.75 4.07
N GLN A 30 32.34 -22.80 3.93
CA GLN A 30 33.22 -23.78 4.57
C GLN A 30 32.83 -25.24 4.27
N ASN A 31 32.30 -25.51 3.09
CA ASN A 31 31.81 -26.82 2.64
C ASN A 31 30.76 -27.46 3.57
N ARG A 32 30.06 -26.66 4.38
CA ARG A 32 28.97 -27.16 5.23
C ARG A 32 27.76 -27.52 4.38
N THR A 33 27.05 -28.57 4.77
CA THR A 33 25.81 -29.01 4.11
C THR A 33 24.57 -28.31 4.65
N GLU A 34 24.62 -27.85 5.90
CA GLU A 34 23.53 -27.20 6.61
C GLU A 34 24.04 -26.07 7.50
N LEU A 35 23.28 -24.98 7.58
CA LEU A 35 23.41 -23.97 8.62
C LEU A 35 22.53 -24.36 9.80
N ARG A 36 23.08 -24.26 11.01
CA ARG A 36 22.37 -24.51 12.26
C ARG A 36 22.59 -23.36 13.21
N ILE A 37 21.51 -22.87 13.80
CA ILE A 37 21.53 -21.85 14.86
C ILE A 37 20.81 -22.42 16.08
N PRO A 38 21.44 -22.45 17.27
CA PRO A 38 20.76 -22.89 18.49
C PRO A 38 19.69 -21.85 18.90
N LEU A 39 18.49 -22.32 19.20
CA LEU A 39 17.36 -21.49 19.63
C LEU A 39 17.04 -21.62 21.14
N GLY A 40 17.58 -22.65 21.79
CA GLY A 40 17.40 -22.90 23.23
C GLY A 40 16.62 -24.18 23.53
N PRO A 41 16.39 -24.49 24.82
CA PRO A 41 15.70 -25.71 25.26
C PRO A 41 14.16 -25.58 25.25
N ASP A 42 13.60 -24.39 25.40
CA ASP A 42 12.14 -24.20 25.38
C ASP A 42 11.61 -24.11 23.94
N ARG A 43 10.61 -24.95 23.63
CA ARG A 43 9.93 -24.98 22.34
C ARG A 43 9.23 -23.66 22.05
N ARG A 44 8.56 -23.05 23.03
CA ARG A 44 7.73 -21.85 22.79
C ARG A 44 8.62 -20.67 22.40
N GLU A 45 9.72 -20.49 23.12
CA GLU A 45 10.73 -19.47 22.81
C GLU A 45 11.39 -19.75 21.46
N ALA A 46 11.78 -21.00 21.21
CA ALA A 46 12.39 -21.37 19.94
C ALA A 46 11.48 -21.07 18.73
N VAL A 47 10.17 -21.31 18.85
CA VAL A 47 9.21 -20.98 17.77
C VAL A 47 9.12 -19.47 17.52
N ARG A 48 9.18 -18.64 18.57
CA ARG A 48 9.20 -17.18 18.43
C ARG A 48 10.48 -16.68 17.75
N LEU A 49 11.62 -17.24 18.13
CA LEU A 49 12.94 -16.86 17.59
C LEU A 49 13.23 -17.44 16.20
N LEU A 50 12.50 -18.49 15.79
CA LEU A 50 12.75 -19.23 14.56
C LEU A 50 12.78 -18.33 13.32
N ALA A 51 11.81 -17.42 13.18
CA ALA A 51 11.72 -16.54 12.01
C ALA A 51 12.96 -15.63 11.88
N GLY A 52 13.41 -15.02 12.99
CA GLY A 52 14.60 -14.18 13.01
C GLY A 52 15.87 -14.98 12.70
N ALA A 53 16.02 -16.16 13.29
CA ALA A 53 17.16 -17.04 13.00
C ALA A 53 17.18 -17.49 11.52
N VAL A 54 16.01 -17.77 10.93
CA VAL A 54 15.90 -18.12 9.51
C VAL A 54 16.29 -16.95 8.61
N ALA A 55 15.86 -15.71 8.94
CA ALA A 55 16.26 -14.51 8.20
C ALA A 55 17.78 -14.32 8.20
N GLN A 56 18.43 -14.44 9.38
CA GLN A 56 19.90 -14.37 9.48
C GLN A 56 20.62 -15.44 8.65
N MET A 57 20.08 -16.67 8.59
CA MET A 57 20.64 -17.72 7.73
C MET A 57 20.45 -17.41 6.25
N GLN A 58 19.31 -16.83 5.86
CA GLN A 58 19.04 -16.41 4.48
C GLN A 58 19.95 -15.26 4.05
N GLU A 59 20.23 -14.30 4.92
CA GLU A 59 21.19 -13.22 4.66
C GLU A 59 22.61 -13.77 4.43
N LYS A 60 23.04 -14.74 5.25
CA LYS A 60 24.33 -15.43 5.03
C LYS A 60 24.39 -16.16 3.70
N LEU A 61 23.30 -16.83 3.30
CA LEU A 61 23.20 -17.44 1.97
C LEU A 61 23.21 -16.39 0.85
N ALA A 62 22.55 -15.25 1.04
CA ALA A 62 22.52 -14.17 0.07
C ALA A 62 23.90 -13.52 -0.11
N ALA A 63 24.67 -13.36 0.97
CA ALA A 63 26.07 -12.94 0.90
C ALA A 63 26.91 -13.95 0.11
N ALA A 64 26.80 -15.24 0.45
CA ALA A 64 27.52 -16.30 -0.27
C ALA A 64 27.15 -16.37 -1.77
N ARG A 65 25.89 -16.08 -2.13
CA ARG A 65 25.46 -15.98 -3.55
C ARG A 65 26.15 -14.83 -4.28
N ARG A 66 26.23 -13.65 -3.64
CA ARG A 66 26.95 -12.50 -4.18
C ARG A 66 28.42 -12.82 -4.40
N ASP A 67 29.07 -13.45 -3.43
CA ASP A 67 30.48 -13.84 -3.52
C ASP A 67 30.73 -14.93 -4.58
N ALA A 68 29.75 -15.81 -4.81
CA ALA A 68 29.79 -16.84 -5.84
C ALA A 68 29.63 -16.28 -7.27
N GLY A 69 29.37 -14.97 -7.43
CA GLY A 69 29.01 -14.40 -8.73
C GLY A 69 27.68 -14.92 -9.26
N GLU A 70 26.89 -15.63 -8.43
CA GLU A 70 25.46 -15.79 -8.62
C GLU A 70 24.80 -14.44 -8.29
N GLU A 71 25.16 -13.38 -9.03
CA GLU A 71 24.29 -12.23 -9.19
C GLU A 71 22.93 -12.83 -9.55
N MET A 72 21.93 -12.54 -8.71
CA MET A 72 20.54 -12.91 -8.94
C MET A 72 20.26 -12.70 -10.43
N ALA A 73 20.25 -13.79 -11.20
CA ALA A 73 19.62 -13.79 -12.50
C ALA A 73 18.25 -13.18 -12.20
N PRO A 74 17.94 -11.98 -12.73
CA PRO A 74 16.75 -11.25 -12.35
C PRO A 74 15.62 -12.25 -12.44
N SER A 75 14.90 -12.44 -11.33
CA SER A 75 13.85 -13.46 -11.20
C SER A 75 13.11 -13.51 -12.53
N VAL A 76 13.30 -14.59 -13.30
CA VAL A 76 12.81 -14.67 -14.68
C VAL A 76 11.37 -14.16 -14.63
N PRO A 77 11.06 -13.00 -15.24
CA PRO A 77 9.78 -12.38 -15.01
C PRO A 77 8.75 -13.40 -15.41
N THR A 78 7.97 -13.88 -14.43
CA THR A 78 6.89 -14.83 -14.65
C THR A 78 6.14 -14.33 -15.87
N PRO A 79 5.98 -15.14 -16.94
CA PRO A 79 5.45 -14.64 -18.20
C PRO A 79 4.14 -13.95 -17.89
N LYS A 80 4.08 -12.63 -18.12
CA LYS A 80 2.87 -11.83 -17.87
C LYS A 80 1.73 -12.57 -18.57
N ARG A 81 0.79 -13.09 -17.78
CA ARG A 81 -0.37 -13.81 -18.32
C ARG A 81 -1.00 -12.90 -19.35
N ARG A 82 -1.06 -13.33 -20.62
CA ARG A 82 -1.70 -12.54 -21.68
C ARG A 82 -3.18 -12.40 -21.30
N VAL A 83 -3.56 -11.22 -20.83
CA VAL A 83 -4.96 -10.90 -20.56
C VAL A 83 -5.62 -10.65 -21.92
N SER A 84 -6.75 -11.31 -22.16
CA SER A 84 -7.57 -11.05 -23.36
C SER A 84 -7.96 -9.56 -23.39
N LYS A 85 -7.87 -8.89 -24.55
CA LYS A 85 -8.19 -7.45 -24.70
C LYS A 85 -9.54 -7.07 -24.04
N PRO A 86 -10.65 -7.81 -24.25
CA PRO A 86 -11.91 -7.54 -23.55
C PRO A 86 -11.80 -7.52 -22.02
N ARG A 87 -11.03 -8.44 -21.45
CA ARG A 87 -10.85 -8.53 -19.99
C ARG A 87 -10.02 -7.37 -19.45
N ALA A 88 -9.01 -6.92 -20.20
CA ALA A 88 -8.24 -5.74 -19.82
C ALA A 88 -9.10 -4.46 -19.87
N ILE A 89 -9.97 -4.32 -20.88
CA ILE A 89 -10.91 -3.19 -20.98
C ILE A 89 -11.91 -3.19 -19.81
N TYR A 90 -12.48 -4.35 -19.47
CA TYR A 90 -13.40 -4.46 -18.34
C TYR A 90 -12.73 -4.11 -17.01
N GLN A 91 -11.48 -4.56 -16.79
CA GLN A 91 -10.71 -4.20 -15.60
C GLN A 91 -10.42 -2.70 -15.53
N LEU A 92 -9.99 -2.10 -16.64
CA LEU A 92 -9.77 -0.65 -16.72
C LEU A 92 -11.04 0.14 -16.37
N TYR A 93 -12.20 -0.31 -16.87
CA TYR A 93 -13.48 0.33 -16.57
C TYR A 93 -13.83 0.26 -15.08
N GLN A 94 -13.63 -0.90 -14.45
CA GLN A 94 -13.84 -1.05 -13.00
C GLN A 94 -12.90 -0.18 -12.17
N ASP A 95 -11.62 -0.10 -12.56
CA ASP A 95 -10.64 0.74 -11.88
C ASP A 95 -11.00 2.23 -12.00
N LEU A 96 -11.51 2.64 -13.17
CA LEU A 96 -11.94 4.02 -13.41
C LEU A 96 -13.15 4.39 -12.55
N LEU A 97 -14.16 3.51 -12.49
CA LEU A 97 -15.32 3.70 -11.62
C LEU A 97 -14.92 3.80 -10.15
N PHE A 98 -14.05 2.90 -9.68
CA PHE A 98 -13.57 2.94 -8.30
C PHE A 98 -12.79 4.22 -8.01
N SER A 99 -11.97 4.69 -8.96
CA SER A 99 -11.26 5.96 -8.79
C SER A 99 -12.20 7.16 -8.75
N ASP A 100 -13.28 7.14 -9.54
CA ASP A 100 -14.28 8.20 -9.57
C ASP A 100 -15.08 8.24 -8.26
N ASP A 101 -15.57 7.09 -7.78
CA ASP A 101 -16.25 6.99 -6.48
C ASP A 101 -15.34 7.44 -5.33
N PHE A 102 -14.07 7.03 -5.37
CA PHE A 102 -13.08 7.43 -4.36
C PHE A 102 -12.77 8.94 -4.37
N LEU A 103 -12.78 9.57 -5.55
CA LEU A 103 -12.62 11.02 -5.67
C LEU A 103 -13.88 11.74 -5.17
N ARG A 104 -15.08 11.27 -5.52
CA ARG A 104 -16.35 11.83 -5.02
C ARG A 104 -16.49 11.73 -3.50
N ASP A 105 -16.00 10.65 -2.89
CA ASP A 105 -16.03 10.46 -1.44
C ASP A 105 -15.03 11.36 -0.69
N ARG A 106 -13.96 11.82 -1.37
CA ARG A 106 -12.90 12.64 -0.75
C ARG A 106 -12.98 14.12 -1.11
N GLU A 107 -13.53 14.45 -2.26
CA GLU A 107 -13.75 15.81 -2.67
C GLU A 107 -14.89 16.37 -1.81
N PRO A 108 -14.69 17.48 -1.09
CA PRO A 108 -15.78 18.07 -0.35
C PRO A 108 -16.88 18.42 -1.35
N ASP A 109 -18.12 18.01 -1.08
CA ASP A 109 -19.28 18.52 -1.80
C ASP A 109 -19.29 20.04 -1.60
N TYR A 110 -18.77 20.77 -2.58
CA TYR A 110 -18.62 22.21 -2.50
C TYR A 110 -19.99 22.89 -2.36
N ALA A 111 -21.06 22.28 -2.87
CA ALA A 111 -22.41 22.76 -2.65
C ALA A 111 -22.84 22.57 -1.19
N GLU A 112 -22.50 21.44 -0.56
CA GLU A 112 -22.74 21.24 0.89
C GLU A 112 -21.93 22.22 1.74
N LEU A 113 -20.66 22.47 1.40
CA LEU A 113 -19.83 23.46 2.10
C LEU A 113 -20.43 24.87 2.02
N VAL A 114 -20.90 25.29 0.84
CA VAL A 114 -21.55 26.59 0.64
C VAL A 114 -22.85 26.65 1.45
N ARG A 115 -23.71 25.62 1.40
CA ARG A 115 -24.94 25.55 2.22
C ARG A 115 -24.64 25.65 3.71
N LYS A 116 -23.60 24.95 4.18
CA LYS A 116 -23.15 24.98 5.58
C LYS A 116 -22.65 26.36 5.99
N ALA A 117 -21.86 27.02 5.14
CA ALA A 117 -21.36 28.37 5.38
C ALA A 117 -22.50 29.41 5.44
N HIS A 118 -23.48 29.34 4.54
CA HIS A 118 -24.67 30.21 4.61
C HIS A 118 -25.48 29.96 5.88
N HIS A 119 -25.62 28.70 6.30
CA HIS A 119 -26.30 28.36 7.54
C HIS A 119 -25.58 28.95 8.77
N THR A 120 -24.26 28.80 8.87
CA THR A 120 -23.48 29.38 9.98
C THR A 120 -23.54 30.91 9.99
N ASN A 121 -23.42 31.55 8.83
CA ASN A 121 -23.49 33.01 8.72
C ASN A 121 -24.84 33.55 9.21
N ARG A 122 -25.95 32.88 8.86
CA ARG A 122 -27.27 33.26 9.37
C ARG A 122 -27.40 33.10 10.88
N LEU A 123 -26.80 32.07 11.46
CA LEU A 123 -26.78 31.89 12.92
C LEU A 123 -25.98 33.00 13.62
N GLU A 124 -24.95 33.53 12.97
CA GLU A 124 -24.14 34.66 13.44
C GLU A 124 -24.76 36.04 13.12
N GLY A 125 -25.93 36.08 12.47
CA GLY A 125 -26.60 37.32 12.06
C GLY A 125 -25.91 38.05 10.90
N ILE A 126 -25.03 37.36 10.17
CA ILE A 126 -24.37 37.87 8.97
C ILE A 126 -25.25 37.50 7.77
N GLU A 127 -25.86 38.51 7.14
CA GLU A 127 -26.63 38.31 5.91
C GLU A 127 -25.69 38.25 4.68
N PRO A 128 -25.96 37.35 3.71
CA PRO A 128 -25.24 37.33 2.45
C PRO A 128 -25.41 38.64 1.68
N ASP A 129 -24.38 39.07 0.96
CA ASP A 129 -24.49 40.21 0.05
C ASP A 129 -25.46 39.85 -1.09
N PRO A 130 -26.60 40.56 -1.26
CA PRO A 130 -27.59 40.24 -2.29
C PRO A 130 -27.02 40.32 -3.71
N ASP A 131 -25.96 41.10 -3.92
CA ASP A 131 -25.30 41.24 -5.23
C ASP A 131 -24.48 40.00 -5.61
N ILE A 132 -24.16 39.13 -4.65
CA ILE A 132 -23.29 37.95 -4.86
C ILE A 132 -24.03 36.64 -4.54
N ASP A 133 -25.08 36.68 -3.72
CA ASP A 133 -25.83 35.49 -3.26
C ASP A 133 -26.35 34.62 -4.42
N HIS A 134 -26.82 35.25 -5.49
CA HIS A 134 -27.31 34.55 -6.67
C HIS A 134 -26.22 33.71 -7.39
N ILE A 135 -24.95 34.09 -7.27
CA ILE A 135 -23.80 33.35 -7.85
C ILE A 135 -23.58 32.07 -7.05
N PHE A 136 -23.65 32.14 -5.72
CA PHE A 136 -23.55 30.95 -4.86
C PHE A 136 -24.74 30.01 -5.04
N GLU A 137 -25.96 30.53 -5.22
CA GLU A 137 -27.14 29.73 -5.52
C GLU A 137 -27.04 29.02 -6.89
N ALA A 138 -26.54 29.70 -7.92
CA ALA A 138 -26.27 29.09 -9.24
C ALA A 138 -25.22 27.97 -9.12
N PHE A 139 -24.18 28.16 -8.31
CA PHE A 139 -23.17 27.14 -8.04
C PHE A 139 -23.76 25.92 -7.31
N VAL A 140 -24.56 26.15 -6.27
CA VAL A 140 -25.21 25.09 -5.47
C VAL A 140 -26.20 24.26 -6.32
N ARG A 141 -26.77 24.86 -7.38
CA ARG A 141 -27.64 24.19 -8.36
C ARG A 141 -26.88 23.47 -9.47
N GLY A 142 -25.56 23.65 -9.55
CA GLY A 142 -24.72 23.09 -10.62
C GLY A 142 -24.84 23.82 -11.97
N GLU A 143 -25.30 25.07 -11.97
CA GLU A 143 -25.40 25.90 -13.18
C GLU A 143 -24.05 26.51 -13.57
N ILE A 144 -23.13 26.63 -12.60
CA ILE A 144 -21.75 27.10 -12.79
C ILE A 144 -20.77 26.17 -12.07
N GLU A 145 -19.57 26.04 -12.62
CA GLU A 145 -18.51 25.22 -12.03
C GLU A 145 -17.71 25.99 -10.96
N ALA A 146 -17.02 25.27 -10.07
CA ALA A 146 -16.24 25.88 -8.99
C ALA A 146 -15.12 26.81 -9.52
N THR A 147 -14.60 26.52 -10.72
CA THR A 147 -13.60 27.33 -11.41
C THR A 147 -14.11 28.70 -11.83
N ASP A 148 -15.42 28.83 -12.06
CA ASP A 148 -16.05 30.03 -12.60
C ASP A 148 -16.54 30.98 -11.49
N LEU A 149 -16.62 30.47 -10.26
CA LEU A 149 -17.14 31.15 -9.09
C LEU A 149 -16.35 32.45 -8.78
N VAL A 150 -15.02 32.36 -8.73
CA VAL A 150 -14.15 33.53 -8.43
C VAL A 150 -14.21 34.60 -9.53
N PRO A 151 -14.13 34.27 -10.83
CA PRO A 151 -14.37 35.23 -11.92
C PRO A 151 -15.71 35.95 -11.80
N TYR A 152 -16.81 35.24 -11.56
CA TYR A 152 -18.15 35.85 -11.46
C TYR A 152 -18.29 36.78 -10.25
N ILE A 153 -17.75 36.39 -9.08
CA ILE A 153 -17.75 37.28 -7.89
C ILE A 153 -16.99 38.57 -8.19
N LYS A 154 -15.82 38.50 -8.81
CA LYS A 154 -15.02 39.68 -9.16
C LYS A 154 -15.74 40.60 -10.13
N ALA A 155 -16.44 40.03 -11.12
CA ALA A 155 -17.23 40.81 -12.08
C ALA A 155 -18.41 41.53 -11.41
N ALA A 156 -19.11 40.86 -10.49
CA ALA A 156 -20.19 41.47 -9.72
C ALA A 156 -19.68 42.61 -8.82
N GLN A 157 -18.55 42.41 -8.14
CA GLN A 157 -17.94 43.44 -7.29
C GLN A 157 -17.38 44.64 -8.07
N ALA A 158 -16.86 44.42 -9.29
CA ALA A 158 -16.34 45.50 -10.13
C ALA A 158 -17.43 46.40 -10.73
N SER A 159 -18.69 45.98 -10.66
CA SER A 159 -19.86 46.72 -11.16
C SER A 159 -20.50 47.62 -10.09
N ARG A 160 -19.92 47.68 -8.89
CA ARG A 160 -20.38 48.42 -7.70
C ARG A 160 -19.49 49.63 -7.43
#